data_AF-A0A163G5B9-F1
#
_entry.id   AF-A0A163G5B9-F1
#
_cell.length_a   1.000
_cell.length_b   1.000
_cell.length_c   1.000
_cell.angle_alpha   90.00
_cell.angle_beta   90.00
_cell.angle_gamma   90.00
#
_symmetry.space_group_name_H-M   'P 1'
#
loop_
_entity.id
_entity.type
_entity.pdbx_description
1 polymer ?
#
loop_
_entity_poly.entity_id
_entity_poly.type
_entity_poly.pdbx_seq_one_letter_code
_entity_poly.pdbx_strand_id
1 'polypeptide(L)' 'MIAEKLLEKLEAYEQSAYDGGFGQDWLSDIGEGFKFYVQECIQQGKSVTIAGFVKYIDNMALKKVIYQDE' A
#
# COMPACT_ATOMS: atom_id res chain seq x y z
N MET A 1 15.16 6.47 -1.07
CA MET A 1 13.91 7.26 -1.04
C MET A 1 13.97 8.14 0.19
N ILE A 2 13.67 9.44 0.05
CA ILE A 2 13.64 10.38 1.18
C ILE A 2 12.26 10.31 1.85
N ALA A 3 12.20 10.55 3.17
CA ALA A 3 11.01 10.30 3.98
C ALA A 3 9.79 11.13 3.51
N GLU A 4 10.05 12.35 3.03
CA GLU A 4 9.05 13.29 2.52
C GLU A 4 8.28 12.71 1.33
N LYS A 5 8.99 12.04 0.40
CA LYS A 5 8.35 11.39 -0.76
C LYS A 5 7.52 10.16 -0.38
N LEU A 6 7.83 9.51 0.74
CA LEU A 6 7.01 8.41 1.25
C LEU A 6 5.71 8.96 1.84
N LEU A 7 5.83 10.03 2.62
CA LEU A 7 4.70 10.69 3.27
C LEU A 7 3.71 11.22 2.22
N GLU A 8 4.17 11.97 1.22
CA GLU A 8 3.34 12.46 0.11
C GLU A 8 2.54 11.33 -0.58
N LYS A 9 3.18 10.16 -0.75
CA LYS A 9 2.54 8.98 -1.36
C LYS A 9 1.44 8.40 -0.47
N LEU A 10 1.71 8.28 0.83
CA LEU A 10 0.75 7.76 1.79
C LEU A 10 -0.46 8.69 1.91
N GLU A 11 -0.24 10.00 2.02
CA GLU A 11 -1.30 11.02 2.07
C GLU A 11 -2.17 10.98 0.80
N ALA A 12 -1.59 10.79 -0.39
CA ALA A 12 -2.36 10.65 -1.63
C ALA A 12 -3.25 9.40 -1.64
N TYR A 13 -2.78 8.28 -1.09
CA TYR A 13 -3.59 7.06 -0.97
C TYR A 13 -4.71 7.22 0.07
N GLU A 14 -4.43 7.88 1.20
CA GLU A 14 -5.42 8.18 2.23
C GLU A 14 -6.53 9.06 1.66
N GLN A 15 -6.18 10.14 0.97
CA GLN A 15 -7.15 11.03 0.34
C GLN A 15 -8.00 10.30 -0.71
N SER A 16 -7.39 9.45 -1.55
CA SER A 16 -8.13 8.67 -2.55
C SER A 16 -9.11 7.69 -1.91
N ALA A 17 -8.72 7.04 -0.80
CA ALA A 17 -9.60 6.17 -0.05
C ALA A 17 -10.73 6.95 0.64
N TYR A 18 -10.44 8.15 1.15
CA TYR A 18 -11.42 9.04 1.75
C TYR A 18 -12.45 9.53 0.73
N ASP A 19 -12.02 9.98 -0.45
CA ASP A 19 -12.88 10.43 -1.54
C ASP A 19 -13.78 9.30 -2.07
N GLY A 20 -13.30 8.05 -2.01
CA GLY A 20 -14.10 6.86 -2.32
C GLY A 20 -15.08 6.42 -1.22
N GLY A 21 -15.06 7.05 -0.03
CA GLY A 21 -15.91 6.67 1.10
C GLY A 21 -15.37 5.52 1.98
N PHE A 22 -14.10 5.15 1.84
CA PHE A 22 -13.45 4.01 2.50
C PHE A 22 -12.41 4.43 3.56
N GLY A 23 -12.51 5.66 4.10
CA GLY A 23 -11.43 6.29 4.88
C GLY A 23 -10.95 5.54 6.13
N GLN A 24 -11.82 4.76 6.81
CA GLN A 24 -11.41 3.90 7.94
C GLN A 24 -10.69 2.61 7.50
N ASP A 25 -10.95 2.13 6.29
CA ASP A 25 -10.34 0.90 5.77
C ASP A 25 -8.89 1.13 5.35
N TRP A 26 -8.51 2.38 5.03
CA TRP A 26 -7.18 2.69 4.50
C TRP A 26 -6.03 2.37 5.47
N LEU A 27 -6.13 2.78 6.74
CA LEU A 27 -5.08 2.48 7.74
C LEU A 27 -5.00 0.98 8.05
N SER A 28 -6.15 0.31 8.12
CA SER A 28 -6.22 -1.14 8.29
C SER A 28 -5.60 -1.87 7.10
N ASP A 29 -5.89 -1.42 5.87
CA ASP A 29 -5.35 -1.98 4.63
C ASP A 29 -3.85 -1.75 4.46
N ILE A 30 -3.32 -0.60 4.89
CA ILE A 30 -1.88 -0.34 4.87
C ILE A 30 -1.17 -1.18 5.94
N GLY A 31 -1.76 -1.29 7.13
CA GLY A 31 -1.23 -2.13 8.21
C GLY A 31 -1.22 -3.62 7.85
N GLU A 32 -2.34 -4.14 7.33
CA GLU A 32 -2.43 -5.51 6.82
C GLU A 32 -1.57 -5.72 5.58
N GLY A 33 -1.52 -4.74 4.69
CA GLY A 33 -0.66 -4.74 3.51
C GLY A 33 0.82 -4.87 3.87
N PHE A 34 1.30 -4.17 4.90
CA PHE A 34 2.66 -4.32 5.39
C PHE A 34 2.91 -5.72 5.96
N LYS A 35 1.97 -6.28 6.74
CA LYS A 35 2.05 -7.66 7.25
C LYS A 35 2.17 -8.67 6.11
N PHE A 36 1.34 -8.56 5.07
CA PHE A 36 1.38 -9.46 3.91
C PHE A 36 2.67 -9.32 3.12
N TYR A 37 3.15 -8.10 2.90
CA TYR A 37 4.44 -7.86 2.26
C TYR A 37 5.60 -8.53 3.03
N VAL A 38 5.62 -8.42 4.36
CA VAL A 38 6.63 -9.09 5.20
C VAL A 38 6.53 -10.61 5.06
N GLN A 39 5.32 -11.17 5.03
CA GLN A 39 5.11 -12.60 4.82
C GLN A 39 5.62 -13.07 3.44
N GLU A 40 5.36 -12.30 2.38
CA GLU A 40 5.88 -12.59 1.04
C GLU A 40 7.41 -12.53 0.99
N CYS A 41 8.03 -11.54 1.65
CA CYS A 41 9.47 -11.46 1.79
C CYS A 41 10.05 -12.72 2.45
N ILE A 42 9.44 -13.20 3.53
CA ILE A 42 9.86 -14.44 4.21
C ILE A 42 9.75 -15.64 3.27
N GLN A 43 8.61 -15.80 2.60
CA GLN A 43 8.37 -16.93 1.68
C GLN A 43 9.35 -16.93 0.49
N GLN A 44 9.74 -15.75 0.02
CA GLN A 44 10.66 -15.60 -1.11
C GLN A 44 12.14 -15.54 -0.70
N GLY A 45 12.46 -15.62 0.59
CA GLY A 45 13.83 -15.45 1.09
C GLY A 45 14.43 -14.06 0.82
N LYS A 46 13.59 -13.02 0.74
CA LYS A 46 13.98 -11.63 0.45
C LYS A 46 14.01 -10.80 1.73
N SER A 47 14.95 -9.85 1.80
CA SER A 47 14.96 -8.86 2.87
C SER A 47 13.83 -7.85 2.73
N VAL A 48 13.27 -7.44 3.87
CA VAL A 48 12.27 -6.37 3.95
C VAL A 48 12.97 -5.02 3.71
N THR A 49 12.50 -4.28 2.70
CA THR A 49 12.98 -2.92 2.41
C THR A 49 11.81 -1.97 2.20
N ILE A 50 12.02 -0.69 2.50
CA ILE A 50 11.04 0.37 2.22
C ILE A 50 10.74 0.46 0.71
N ALA A 51 11.75 0.31 -0.15
CA ALA A 51 11.55 0.34 -1.60
C ALA A 51 10.67 -0.82 -2.10
N GLY A 52 10.82 -2.01 -1.51
CA GLY A 52 9.93 -3.14 -1.81
C GLY A 52 8.51 -2.92 -1.29
N PHE A 53 8.37 -2.31 -0.10
CA PHE A 53 7.05 -1.99 0.44
C PHE A 53 6.31 -0.98 -0.44
N VAL A 54 6.99 0.07 -0.91
CA VAL A 54 6.39 1.04 -1.83
C VAL A 54 5.90 0.36 -3.11
N LYS A 55 6.69 -0.52 -3.72
CA LYS A 55 6.25 -1.30 -4.88
C LYS A 55 5.05 -2.19 -4.57
N TYR A 56 5.00 -2.76 -3.37
CA TYR A 56 3.88 -3.58 -2.94
C TYR A 56 2.58 -2.76 -2.84
N ILE A 57 2.64 -1.57 -2.22
CA ILE A 57 1.51 -0.65 -2.12
C ILE A 57 1.10 -0.13 -3.51
N ASP A 58 2.05 0.16 -4.39
CA ASP A 58 1.77 0.53 -5.79
C ASP A 58 0.93 -0.55 -6.49
N ASN A 59 1.30 -1.82 -6.33
CA ASN A 59 0.57 -2.94 -6.91
C ASN A 59 -0.81 -3.13 -6.26
N MET A 60 -0.96 -2.90 -4.96
CA MET A 60 -2.26 -2.93 -4.29
C MET A 60 -3.19 -1.85 -4.84
N ALA A 61 -2.68 -0.62 -5.00
CA ALA A 61 -3.44 0.49 -5.57
C ALA A 61 -3.91 0.19 -7.00
N LEU A 62 -3.02 -0.36 -7.86
CA LEU A 62 -3.38 -0.75 -9.22
C LEU A 62 -4.45 -1.85 -9.28
N LYS A 63 -4.38 -2.85 -8.37
CA LYS A 63 -5.37 -3.93 -8.33
C LYS A 63 -6.75 -3.41 -7.92
N LYS A 64 -6.85 -2.46 -7.00
CA LYS A 64 -8.15 -1.88 -6.58
C LYS A 64 -8.85 -1.11 -7.69
N VAL A 65 -8.11 -0.49 -8.62
CA VAL A 65 -8.69 0.22 -9.77
C VAL A 65 -9.38 -0.74 -10.75
N ILE A 66 -8.88 -1.97 -10.90
CA ILE A 66 -9.41 -2.93 -11.89
C ILE A 66 -10.75 -3.55 -11.44
N TYR A 67 -11.03 -3.63 -10.14
CA TYR A 67 -12.29 -4.16 -9.61
C TYR A 67 -13.38 -3.09 -9.39
N GLN A 68 -13.17 -1.86 -9.86
CA GLN A 68 -14.17 -0.78 -9.77
C GLN A 68 -15.02 -0.62 -11.05
N ASP A 69 -14.75 -1.40 -12.09
CA ASP A 69 -15.47 -1.39 -13.39
C ASP A 69 -16.39 -2.61 -13.62
N GLU A 70 -16.65 -3.45 -12.58
CA GLU A 70 -17.63 -4.57 -12.62
C GLU A 70 -18.88 -4.30 -11.77
#